data_AF-A0AAF0MMW4-F1
#
_entry.id   AF-A0AAF0MMW4-F1
#
_cell.length_a   1.000
_cell.length_b   1.000
_cell.length_c   1.000
_cell.angle_alpha   90.00
_cell.angle_beta   90.00
_cell.angle_gamma   90.00
#
_symmetry.space_group_name_H-M   'P 1'
#
loop_
_entity.id
_entity.type
_entity.pdbx_description
1 polymer ?
#
loop_
_entity_poly.entity_id
_entity_poly.type
_entity_poly.pdbx_seq_one_letter_code
_entity_poly.pdbx_strand_id
1 'polypeptide(L)'
;MTNSSKNKGDRGEREAVEAFQTLCPDLLVWNAQRLLGAGRKEDVGDLLVIDDVAVQVKNFGPKYLSKAVYEAAEGARVQAGHARKDYALGMVIVPRARKDKVRWVSVVEHWPTGRLHDTASSAVQAIDKVVAAGIDAEYTVQVIRKGADPVILSSLPTWVRAYRHASGRHEPEAAA
;
A
#
# COMPACT_ATOMS: atom_id res chain seq x y z
N MET A 1 -13.23 -20.69 -17.90
CA MET A 1 -14.25 -19.81 -17.28
C MET A 1 -13.51 -18.68 -16.57
N THR A 2 -13.47 -17.49 -17.16
CA THR A 2 -12.68 -16.37 -16.65
C THR A 2 -13.43 -15.70 -15.51
N ASN A 3 -13.01 -15.97 -14.27
CA ASN A 3 -13.65 -15.43 -13.06
C ASN A 3 -13.49 -13.90 -13.04
N SER A 4 -14.61 -13.17 -13.10
CA SER A 4 -14.64 -11.70 -13.13
C SER A 4 -13.95 -11.07 -11.91
N SER A 5 -14.00 -11.72 -10.76
CA SER A 5 -13.30 -11.31 -9.55
C SER A 5 -11.79 -11.37 -9.72
N LYS A 6 -11.27 -12.41 -10.39
CA LYS A 6 -9.84 -12.55 -10.69
C LYS A 6 -9.37 -11.45 -11.64
N ASN A 7 -10.13 -11.19 -12.72
CA ASN A 7 -9.81 -10.10 -13.64
C ASN A 7 -9.79 -8.74 -12.94
N LYS A 8 -10.68 -8.52 -11.96
CA LYS A 8 -10.70 -7.29 -11.16
C LYS A 8 -9.44 -7.18 -10.29
N GLY A 9 -9.03 -8.26 -9.64
CA GLY A 9 -7.77 -8.35 -8.89
C GLY A 9 -6.56 -8.03 -9.78
N ASP A 10 -6.39 -8.78 -10.87
CA ASP A 10 -5.30 -8.61 -11.83
C ASP A 10 -5.22 -7.17 -12.39
N ARG A 11 -6.37 -6.52 -12.61
CA ARG A 11 -6.40 -5.11 -13.04
C ARG A 11 -5.96 -4.15 -11.93
N GLY A 12 -6.35 -4.41 -10.68
CA GLY A 12 -5.90 -3.60 -9.54
C GLY A 12 -4.39 -3.70 -9.34
N GLU A 13 -3.82 -4.90 -9.45
CA GLU A 13 -2.37 -5.12 -9.38
C GLU A 13 -1.62 -4.36 -10.48
N ARG A 14 -2.10 -4.42 -11.73
CA ARG A 14 -1.50 -3.64 -12.84
C ARG A 14 -1.56 -2.13 -12.58
N GLU A 15 -2.70 -1.62 -12.14
CA GLU A 15 -2.87 -0.20 -11.79
C GLU A 15 -1.96 0.21 -10.61
N ALA A 16 -1.69 -0.69 -9.67
CA ALA A 16 -0.76 -0.44 -8.58
C ALA A 16 0.70 -0.38 -9.06
N VAL A 17 1.12 -1.27 -9.97
CA VAL A 17 2.45 -1.20 -10.60
C VAL A 17 2.63 0.12 -11.37
N GLU A 18 1.62 0.53 -12.15
CA GLU A 18 1.63 1.84 -12.85
C GLU A 18 1.80 3.01 -11.86
N ALA A 19 1.19 2.93 -10.68
CA ALA A 19 1.32 3.96 -9.66
C ALA A 19 2.77 4.08 -9.16
N PHE A 20 3.48 2.97 -8.93
CA PHE A 20 4.90 3.01 -8.56
C PHE A 20 5.78 3.52 -9.70
N GLN A 21 5.54 3.08 -10.95
CA GLN A 21 6.26 3.58 -12.13
C GLN A 21 6.15 5.09 -12.31
N THR A 22 4.99 5.65 -11.97
CA THR A 22 4.77 7.10 -12.04
C THR A 22 5.42 7.83 -10.87
N LEU A 23 5.30 7.26 -9.66
CA LEU A 23 5.66 7.95 -8.43
C LEU A 23 7.14 7.84 -8.06
N CYS A 24 7.79 6.70 -8.31
CA CYS A 24 9.15 6.43 -7.86
C CYS A 24 9.87 5.43 -8.80
N PRO A 25 10.02 5.77 -10.09
CA PRO A 25 10.63 4.88 -11.08
C PRO A 25 12.07 4.48 -10.73
N ASP A 26 12.78 5.31 -9.97
CA ASP A 26 14.14 5.08 -9.49
C ASP A 26 14.24 4.01 -8.40
N LEU A 27 13.17 3.74 -7.65
CA LEU A 27 13.12 2.67 -6.65
C LEU A 27 12.76 1.31 -7.25
N LEU A 28 12.37 1.29 -8.53
CA LEU A 28 11.86 0.07 -9.15
C LEU A 28 12.97 -0.93 -9.44
N VAL A 29 12.72 -2.18 -9.08
CA VAL A 29 13.55 -3.30 -9.53
C VAL A 29 13.41 -3.51 -11.04
N TRP A 30 14.42 -4.12 -11.64
CA TRP A 30 14.35 -4.56 -13.03
C TRP A 30 13.13 -5.46 -13.26
N ASN A 31 12.35 -5.17 -14.29
CA ASN A 31 11.08 -5.84 -14.60
C ASN A 31 10.04 -5.77 -13.45
N ALA A 32 9.86 -4.59 -12.85
CA ALA A 32 8.79 -4.35 -11.90
C ALA A 32 7.43 -4.79 -12.46
N GLN A 33 6.75 -5.71 -11.75
CA GLN A 33 5.57 -6.42 -12.26
C GLN A 33 4.70 -6.99 -11.14
N ARG A 34 3.50 -7.44 -11.49
CA ARG A 34 2.68 -8.28 -10.62
C ARG A 34 3.27 -9.70 -10.54
N LEU A 35 3.18 -10.34 -9.39
CA LEU A 35 3.60 -11.71 -9.19
C LEU A 35 2.47 -12.69 -9.57
N LEU A 36 2.85 -13.84 -10.11
CA LEU A 36 1.94 -14.94 -10.40
C LEU A 36 1.95 -15.94 -9.25
N GLY A 37 0.76 -16.39 -8.83
CA GLY A 37 0.63 -17.41 -7.80
C GLY A 37 0.33 -16.88 -6.38
N ALA A 38 -0.07 -15.62 -6.26
CA ALA A 38 -0.62 -15.05 -5.03
C ALA A 38 -1.72 -15.95 -4.42
N GLY A 39 -1.75 -16.07 -3.09
CA GLY A 39 -2.65 -16.93 -2.32
C GLY A 39 -2.15 -18.34 -2.01
N ARG A 40 -0.86 -18.63 -2.24
CA ARG A 40 -0.20 -19.90 -1.81
C ARG A 40 0.33 -19.78 -0.39
N LYS A 41 0.68 -20.92 0.24
CA LYS A 41 1.27 -20.95 1.59
C LYS A 41 2.57 -20.13 1.69
N GLU A 42 3.37 -20.15 0.62
CA GLU A 42 4.63 -19.40 0.51
C GLU A 42 4.48 -18.16 -0.37
N ASP A 43 3.34 -17.50 -0.27
CA ASP A 43 3.13 -16.24 -0.96
C ASP A 43 4.06 -15.16 -0.39
N VAL A 44 4.66 -14.37 -1.29
CA VAL A 44 5.71 -13.37 -1.03
C VAL A 44 5.30 -11.96 -1.45
N GLY A 45 4.05 -11.77 -1.89
CA GLY A 45 3.51 -10.49 -2.31
C GLY A 45 2.68 -10.60 -3.59
N ASP A 46 1.83 -9.61 -3.81
CA ASP A 46 1.14 -9.44 -5.08
C ASP A 46 2.04 -8.77 -6.11
N LEU A 47 2.98 -7.91 -5.68
CA LEU A 47 3.86 -7.15 -6.57
C LEU A 47 5.35 -7.35 -6.28
N LEU A 48 6.14 -7.35 -7.34
CA LEU A 48 7.60 -7.19 -7.32
C LEU A 48 7.90 -5.79 -7.86
N VAL A 49 8.04 -4.80 -6.97
CA VAL A 49 8.27 -3.40 -7.34
C VAL A 49 9.50 -2.82 -6.68
N ILE A 50 9.66 -3.00 -5.37
CA ILE A 50 10.83 -2.60 -4.60
C ILE A 50 11.42 -3.88 -3.98
N ASP A 51 12.74 -4.02 -4.02
CA ASP A 51 13.46 -5.25 -3.67
C ASP A 51 13.20 -5.68 -2.21
N ASP A 52 13.25 -4.72 -1.28
CA ASP A 52 13.10 -4.94 0.17
C ASP A 52 11.68 -4.69 0.71
N VAL A 53 10.67 -4.53 -0.17
CA VAL A 53 9.27 -4.33 0.22
C VAL A 53 8.37 -5.45 -0.29
N ALA A 54 7.61 -6.10 0.60
CA ALA A 54 6.51 -6.97 0.20
C ALA A 54 5.23 -6.14 0.04
N VAL A 55 4.58 -6.23 -1.12
CA VAL A 55 3.39 -5.42 -1.42
C VAL A 55 2.16 -6.31 -1.61
N GLN A 56 1.11 -6.06 -0.83
CA GLN A 56 -0.20 -6.69 -0.97
C GLN A 56 -1.24 -5.67 -1.45
N VAL A 57 -2.00 -5.99 -2.49
CA VAL A 57 -3.02 -5.14 -3.10
C VAL A 57 -4.42 -5.70 -2.83
N LYS A 58 -5.33 -4.84 -2.35
CA LYS A 58 -6.76 -5.18 -2.18
C LYS A 58 -7.65 -4.23 -2.99
N ASN A 59 -8.20 -4.76 -4.09
CA ASN A 59 -9.18 -4.07 -4.95
C ASN A 59 -10.63 -4.41 -4.57
N PHE A 60 -11.03 -4.02 -3.36
CA PHE A 60 -12.36 -4.33 -2.84
C PHE A 60 -13.40 -3.26 -3.19
N GLY A 61 -14.68 -3.63 -3.14
CA GLY A 61 -15.78 -2.67 -3.27
C GLY A 61 -16.02 -1.89 -1.97
N PRO A 62 -16.79 -0.78 -2.00
CA PRO A 62 -17.03 0.08 -0.84
C PRO A 62 -17.47 -0.66 0.44
N LYS A 63 -18.34 -1.66 0.29
CA LYS A 63 -18.86 -2.48 1.40
C LYS A 63 -17.77 -3.24 2.18
N TYR A 64 -16.62 -3.49 1.56
CA TYR A 64 -15.56 -4.33 2.13
C TYR A 64 -14.28 -3.56 2.43
N LEU A 65 -14.30 -2.22 2.43
CA LEU A 65 -13.09 -1.42 2.66
C LEU A 65 -12.44 -1.66 4.02
N SER A 66 -13.23 -1.75 5.08
CA SER A 66 -12.69 -2.05 6.42
C SER A 66 -11.95 -3.39 6.42
N LYS A 67 -12.54 -4.42 5.82
CA LYS A 67 -11.91 -5.74 5.66
C LYS A 67 -10.63 -5.65 4.82
N ALA A 68 -10.66 -4.89 3.72
CA ALA A 68 -9.50 -4.71 2.83
C ALA A 68 -8.30 -4.09 3.55
N VAL A 69 -8.52 -3.11 4.44
CA VAL A 69 -7.46 -2.45 5.22
C VAL A 69 -6.70 -3.47 6.07
N TYR A 70 -7.42 -4.24 6.89
CA TYR A 70 -6.77 -5.21 7.78
C TYR A 70 -6.13 -6.36 7.00
N GLU A 71 -6.82 -6.92 5.99
CA GLU A 71 -6.25 -8.01 5.19
C GLU A 71 -5.04 -7.57 4.34
N ALA A 72 -4.97 -6.30 3.94
CA ALA A 72 -3.81 -5.77 3.23
C ALA A 72 -2.60 -5.64 4.17
N ALA A 73 -2.81 -5.09 5.37
CA ALA A 73 -1.74 -4.91 6.35
C ALA A 73 -1.17 -6.24 6.84
N GLU A 74 -2.05 -7.14 7.29
CA GLU A 74 -1.67 -8.46 7.80
C GLU A 74 -1.02 -9.31 6.69
N GLY A 75 -1.63 -9.32 5.51
CA GLY A 75 -1.12 -10.06 4.34
C GLY A 75 0.28 -9.61 3.95
N ALA A 76 0.50 -8.29 3.84
CA ALA A 76 1.81 -7.74 3.51
C ALA A 76 2.87 -8.11 4.56
N ARG A 77 2.55 -8.07 5.87
CA ARG A 77 3.50 -8.46 6.92
C ARG A 77 3.88 -9.94 6.82
N VAL A 78 2.89 -10.83 6.67
CA VAL A 78 3.14 -12.26 6.55
C VAL A 78 4.00 -12.57 5.33
N GLN A 79 3.68 -11.96 4.19
CA GLN A 79 4.44 -12.10 2.96
C GLN A 79 5.86 -11.54 3.05
N ALA A 80 6.06 -10.41 3.74
CA ALA A 80 7.39 -9.89 4.04
C ALA A 80 8.23 -10.90 4.84
N GLY A 81 7.62 -11.55 5.83
CA GLY A 81 8.27 -12.62 6.59
C GLY A 81 8.69 -13.82 5.73
N HIS A 82 7.82 -14.27 4.82
CA HIS A 82 8.17 -15.35 3.88
C HIS A 82 9.27 -14.94 2.90
N ALA A 83 9.19 -13.72 2.38
CA ALA A 83 10.13 -13.16 1.41
C ALA A 83 11.45 -12.69 2.05
N ARG A 84 11.53 -12.65 3.38
CA ARG A 84 12.63 -12.04 4.16
C ARG A 84 12.91 -10.60 3.74
N LYS A 85 11.83 -9.82 3.62
CA LYS A 85 11.87 -8.41 3.29
C LYS A 85 11.69 -7.56 4.55
N ASP A 86 12.40 -6.45 4.62
CA ASP A 86 12.42 -5.57 5.80
C ASP A 86 11.14 -4.74 5.92
N TYR A 87 10.48 -4.47 4.78
CA TYR A 87 9.30 -3.63 4.73
C TYR A 87 8.08 -4.39 4.19
N ALA A 88 6.92 -4.02 4.71
CA ALA A 88 5.61 -4.52 4.30
C ALA A 88 4.71 -3.34 3.94
N LEU A 89 4.00 -3.45 2.82
CA LEU A 89 3.07 -2.44 2.35
C LEU A 89 1.76 -3.08 1.86
N GLY A 90 0.67 -2.82 2.58
CA GLY A 90 -0.67 -3.03 2.09
C GLY A 90 -1.14 -1.85 1.23
N MET A 91 -1.89 -2.11 0.18
CA MET A 91 -2.52 -1.09 -0.67
C MET A 91 -4.01 -1.37 -0.83
N VAL A 92 -4.84 -0.38 -0.48
CA VAL A 92 -6.29 -0.46 -0.65
C VAL A 92 -6.74 0.60 -1.64
N ILE A 93 -7.54 0.17 -2.62
CA ILE A 93 -8.07 1.11 -3.61
C ILE A 93 -9.18 1.97 -2.99
N VAL A 94 -9.19 3.26 -3.30
CA VAL A 94 -10.32 4.15 -3.01
C VAL A 94 -11.34 4.01 -4.15
N PRO A 95 -12.53 3.46 -3.91
CA PRO A 95 -13.50 3.21 -4.97
C PRO A 95 -13.93 4.51 -5.63
N ARG A 96 -13.98 4.52 -6.96
CA ARG A 96 -14.41 5.68 -7.78
C ARG A 96 -13.49 6.91 -7.72
N ALA A 97 -12.41 6.87 -6.94
CA ALA A 97 -11.38 7.92 -6.99
C ALA A 97 -10.78 7.98 -8.40
N ARG A 98 -10.53 9.20 -8.89
CA ARG A 98 -9.81 9.46 -10.13
C ARG A 98 -8.30 9.36 -9.89
N LYS A 99 -7.51 9.24 -10.97
CA LYS A 99 -6.05 9.08 -10.89
C LYS A 99 -5.32 10.30 -10.32
N ASP A 100 -5.88 11.50 -10.45
CA ASP A 100 -5.37 12.78 -9.90
C ASP A 100 -5.72 13.00 -8.41
N LYS A 101 -6.36 12.01 -7.76
CA LYS A 101 -6.71 12.02 -6.34
C LYS A 101 -6.05 10.83 -5.66
N VAL A 102 -6.18 10.76 -4.33
CA VAL A 102 -5.78 9.57 -3.57
C VAL A 102 -6.55 8.35 -4.10
N ARG A 103 -5.89 7.59 -4.97
CA ARG A 103 -6.46 6.39 -5.58
C ARG A 103 -6.09 5.13 -4.81
N TRP A 104 -4.88 5.12 -4.25
CA TRP A 104 -4.34 4.05 -3.43
C TRP A 104 -4.00 4.61 -2.05
N VAL A 105 -4.60 4.00 -1.03
CA VAL A 105 -4.24 4.23 0.37
C VAL A 105 -3.26 3.14 0.78
N SER A 106 -2.09 3.55 1.24
CA SER A 106 -1.12 2.66 1.87
C SER A 106 -1.59 2.31 3.28
N VAL A 107 -1.41 1.05 3.65
CA VAL A 107 -1.79 0.51 4.95
C VAL A 107 -0.67 -0.36 5.48
N VAL A 108 -0.17 -0.06 6.67
CA VAL A 108 0.93 -0.80 7.31
C VAL A 108 0.69 -1.00 8.80
N GLU A 109 1.22 -2.07 9.38
CA GLU A 109 1.25 -2.26 10.84
C GLU A 109 2.41 -1.45 11.47
N HIS A 110 3.54 -1.36 10.77
CA HIS A 110 4.71 -0.60 11.17
C HIS A 110 4.99 0.51 10.16
N TRP A 111 4.89 1.75 10.62
CA TRP A 111 5.20 2.90 9.79
C TRP A 111 6.72 3.09 9.68
N PRO A 112 7.29 3.33 8.49
CA PRO A 112 8.73 3.33 8.31
C PRO A 112 9.47 4.36 9.19
N THR A 113 8.93 5.59 9.31
CA THR A 113 9.58 6.69 10.05
C THR A 113 8.60 7.76 10.52
N GLY A 114 8.94 8.48 11.59
CA GLY A 114 8.33 9.76 11.89
C GLY A 114 7.08 9.70 12.76
N ARG A 115 6.30 10.77 12.73
CA ARG A 115 5.20 11.03 13.66
C ARG A 115 3.85 10.67 13.07
N LEU A 116 3.00 10.05 13.88
CA LEU A 116 1.59 9.85 13.58
C LEU A 116 0.83 11.17 13.76
N HIS A 117 0.10 11.57 12.72
CA HIS A 117 -0.65 12.83 12.70
C HIS A 117 -1.99 12.73 13.43
N ASP A 118 -2.73 11.64 13.23
CA ASP A 118 -4.10 11.53 13.72
C ASP A 118 -4.47 10.07 14.06
N THR A 119 -5.62 9.89 14.69
CA THR A 119 -6.23 8.60 14.97
C THR A 119 -7.65 8.51 14.38
N ALA A 120 -8.14 7.30 14.16
CA ALA A 120 -9.51 7.04 13.76
C ALA A 120 -10.09 5.84 14.51
N SER A 121 -11.40 5.88 14.73
CA SER A 121 -12.14 4.79 15.39
C SER A 121 -12.48 3.63 14.44
N SER A 122 -12.32 3.83 13.12
CA SER A 122 -12.55 2.80 12.13
C SER A 122 -11.68 2.99 10.88
N ALA A 123 -11.47 1.89 10.15
CA ALA A 123 -10.74 1.89 8.88
C ALA A 123 -11.39 2.77 7.80
N VAL A 124 -12.72 2.83 7.75
CA VAL A 124 -13.44 3.69 6.79
C VAL A 124 -13.19 5.16 7.11
N GLN A 125 -13.33 5.55 8.39
CA GLN A 125 -13.03 6.92 8.81
C GLN A 125 -11.56 7.29 8.53
N ALA A 126 -10.62 6.36 8.71
CA ALA A 126 -9.22 6.61 8.36
C ALA A 126 -9.01 6.84 6.87
N ILE A 127 -9.64 6.04 5.99
CA ILE A 127 -9.62 6.26 4.54
C ILE A 127 -10.18 7.66 4.22
N ASP A 128 -11.33 8.02 4.79
CA ASP A 128 -11.96 9.32 4.54
C ASP A 128 -11.04 10.48 4.94
N LYS A 129 -10.38 10.38 6.11
CA LYS A 129 -9.41 11.38 6.57
C LYS A 129 -8.20 11.49 5.63
N VAL A 130 -7.63 10.37 5.20
CA VAL A 130 -6.50 10.35 4.23
C VAL A 130 -6.92 10.97 2.90
N VAL A 131 -8.10 10.62 2.38
CA VAL A 131 -8.63 11.17 1.13
C VAL A 131 -8.88 12.68 1.26
N ALA A 132 -9.42 13.13 2.39
CA ALA A 132 -9.67 14.54 2.66
C ALA A 132 -8.38 15.37 2.79
N ALA A 133 -7.31 14.78 3.35
CA ALA A 133 -6.00 15.43 3.41
C ALA A 133 -5.39 15.64 2.01
N GLY A 134 -5.69 14.74 1.07
CA GLY A 134 -5.22 14.84 -0.32
C GLY A 134 -3.96 14.02 -0.60
N ILE A 135 -3.60 13.92 -1.89
CA ILE A 135 -2.54 13.03 -2.35
C ILE A 135 -1.13 13.50 -1.95
N ASP A 136 -0.91 14.80 -1.95
CA ASP A 136 0.41 15.40 -1.69
C ASP A 136 0.67 15.66 -0.21
N ALA A 137 -0.37 15.71 0.62
CA ALA A 137 -0.25 15.98 2.05
C ALA A 137 0.54 14.88 2.75
N GLU A 138 1.52 15.27 3.56
CA GLU A 138 2.17 14.35 4.50
C GLU A 138 1.22 14.10 5.68
N TYR A 139 0.41 13.05 5.57
CA TYR A 139 -0.64 12.78 6.54
C TYR A 139 -0.80 11.28 6.79
N THR A 140 -0.87 10.91 8.07
CA THR A 140 -0.99 9.52 8.52
C THR A 140 -2.08 9.39 9.56
N VAL A 141 -2.90 8.35 9.48
CA VAL A 141 -3.97 8.06 10.46
C VAL A 141 -3.79 6.66 11.03
N GLN A 142 -3.71 6.56 12.35
CA GLN A 142 -3.68 5.27 13.03
C GLN A 142 -5.09 4.83 13.42
N VAL A 143 -5.44 3.59 13.09
CA VAL A 143 -6.67 2.94 13.54
C VAL A 143 -6.31 2.01 14.70
N ILE A 144 -6.89 2.28 15.86
CA ILE A 144 -6.70 1.45 17.05
C ILE A 144 -7.99 0.67 17.27
N ARG A 145 -7.87 -0.67 17.28
CA ARG A 145 -8.99 -1.57 17.57
C ARG A 145 -8.64 -2.41 18.79
N LYS A 146 -9.59 -2.54 19.71
CA LYS A 146 -9.41 -3.40 20.90
C LYS A 146 -9.15 -4.84 20.45
N GLY A 147 -8.00 -5.39 20.88
CA GLY A 147 -7.63 -6.79 20.62
C GLY A 147 -7.09 -7.08 19.22
N ALA A 148 -6.69 -6.06 18.47
CA ALA A 148 -5.98 -6.22 17.19
C ALA A 148 -4.82 -5.24 17.11
N ASP A 149 -3.79 -5.58 16.33
CA ASP A 149 -2.66 -4.69 16.10
C ASP A 149 -3.11 -3.42 15.39
N PRO A 150 -2.57 -2.26 15.77
CA PRO A 150 -2.93 -1.01 15.13
C PRO A 150 -2.43 -0.99 13.69
N VAL A 151 -3.23 -0.39 12.81
CA VAL A 151 -2.84 -0.16 11.40
C VAL A 151 -2.75 1.33 11.13
N ILE A 152 -1.82 1.71 10.27
CA ILE A 152 -1.50 3.10 9.93
C ILE A 152 -1.77 3.29 8.45
N LEU A 153 -2.55 4.31 8.12
CA LEU A 153 -2.99 4.62 6.76
C LEU A 153 -2.42 5.96 6.30
N SER A 154 -2.07 6.08 5.03
CA SER A 154 -1.66 7.33 4.38
C SER A 154 -1.93 7.29 2.87
N SER A 155 -1.59 8.37 2.15
CA SER A 155 -1.45 8.28 0.70
C SER A 155 -0.19 7.49 0.34
N LEU A 156 -0.17 6.87 -0.85
CA LEU A 156 1.01 6.17 -1.36
C LEU A 156 2.26 7.09 -1.46
N PRO A 157 2.17 8.34 -1.97
CA PRO A 157 3.29 9.28 -1.93
C PRO A 157 3.86 9.53 -0.53
N THR A 158 3.00 9.69 0.48
CA THR A 158 3.45 9.86 1.86
C THR A 158 4.23 8.65 2.35
N TRP A 159 3.78 7.42 2.04
CA TRP A 159 4.49 6.22 2.43
C TRP A 159 5.84 6.09 1.72
N VAL A 160 5.91 6.39 0.41
CA VAL A 160 7.16 6.35 -0.35
C VAL A 160 8.19 7.32 0.25
N ARG A 161 7.78 8.55 0.61
CA ARG A 161 8.67 9.50 1.29
C ARG A 161 9.19 8.98 2.62
N ALA A 162 8.32 8.39 3.45
CA ALA A 162 8.72 7.79 4.72
C ALA A 162 9.69 6.61 4.51
N TYR A 163 9.42 5.75 3.53
CA TYR A 163 10.30 4.64 3.16
C TYR A 163 11.68 5.13 2.71
N ARG A 164 11.76 6.15 1.86
CA ARG A 164 13.03 6.75 1.43
C ARG A 164 13.85 7.22 2.62
N HIS A 165 13.22 7.91 3.55
CA HIS A 165 13.87 8.37 4.77
C HIS A 165 14.36 7.19 5.63
N ALA A 166 13.56 6.13 5.75
CA ALA A 166 13.91 4.94 6.54
C ALA A 166 15.11 4.18 5.96
N SER A 167 15.13 4.05 4.63
CA SER A 167 16.09 3.21 3.89
C SER A 167 17.35 3.96 3.45
N GLY A 168 17.36 5.30 3.57
CA GLY A 168 18.43 6.15 3.02
C GLY A 168 18.42 6.25 1.48
N ARG A 169 17.36 5.78 0.81
CA ARG A 169 17.22 5.84 -0.66
C ARG A 169 16.61 7.17 -1.08
N HIS A 170 17.43 8.17 -1.30
CA HIS A 170 16.98 9.51 -1.71
C HIS A 170 16.50 9.56 -3.16
N GLU A 171 15.65 10.52 -3.49
CA GLU A 171 15.36 10.82 -4.90
C GLU A 171 16.65 11.27 -5.59
N PRO A 172 16.92 10.84 -6.83
CA PRO A 172 18.05 11.35 -7.58
C PRO A 172 17.90 12.87 -7.70
N GLU A 173 18.96 13.61 -7.40
CA GLU A 173 19.01 15.05 -7.69
C GLU A 173 18.67 15.24 -9.17
N ALA A 174 17.69 16.09 -9.45
CA ALA A 174 17.36 16.45 -10.83
C ALA A 174 18.65 16.95 -11.48
N ALA A 175 19.11 16.26 -12.53
CA ALA A 175 20.27 16.69 -13.29
C ALA A 175 20.01 18.13 -13.76
N ALA A 176 20.75 19.08 -13.19
CA ALA A 176 20.67 20.51 -13.48
C ALA A 176 21.06 20.83 -14.92
#